data_AF-A0A7S1ZZX9-F1
#
_entry.id   AF-A0A7S1ZZX9-F1
#
_cell.length_a   1.000
_cell.length_b   1.000
_cell.length_c   1.000
_cell.angle_alpha   90.00
_cell.angle_beta   90.00
_cell.angle_gamma   90.00
#
_symmetry.space_group_name_H-M   'P 1'
#
loop_
_entity.id
_entity.type
_entity.pdbx_description
1 polymer ?
#
loop_
_entity_poly.entity_id
_entity_poly.type
_entity_poly.pdbx_seq_one_letter_code
_entity_poly.pdbx_strand_id
1 'polypeptide(L)'
;IISPAASTSSVGTKKLGKSIKKAFFSTPGQSSSSMGPASSGNVAGEDEEPTPIRDPAKFSPRVELKVLIGVNDEAAKISGSIAAATATLLGDITLRGGLQNPPTVLFGGPVLCVGSLQRDGDASNGMAYFYSKKESASDDYNHASVFVAVGPPLPYPDLVVWDGDGKLCAFIVGNRIAIYLSDQQSFTLLGTALLGSPTEVEPTIQSAKFIHRVLYCSTRTTVQCVFLGELETGEDGEGQGREAGVCEVDSFVLASADVPAPGLASRSIGMNVDNSISPVPTPMALNQPSVLSYHGGSLLVSTTSGPVAIPLANALLRIGILLSAGQHTRAQRWFEAVPEESHEALARFLERRGVPDLAANLPGLSLETIIDLSIRYGLTERLELAIETHGVETMQMVDMGRGLSGNGGHSVIVCVGAYLLGQGKAELVRRLATECMVLGEAGRREAFVLAGLLLAVDAPDARRLIKRAVKPPGGAVTDADNQPLQWPVGEFVRDHLL
;
A
#
# COMPACT_ATOMS: atom_id res chain seq x y z
N ILE A 1 9.73 -29.43 -24.51
CA ILE A 1 9.33 -30.27 -25.68
C ILE A 1 8.94 -29.26 -26.76
N ILE A 2 9.83 -28.71 -27.60
CA ILE A 2 10.85 -29.26 -28.51
C ILE A 2 12.02 -28.26 -28.55
N SER A 3 13.27 -28.76 -28.56
CA SER A 3 14.48 -28.01 -28.92
C SER A 3 14.73 -28.08 -30.43
N PRO A 4 15.62 -27.23 -30.97
CA PRO A 4 16.92 -27.80 -31.32
C PRO A 4 18.15 -26.90 -31.04
N ALA A 5 19.19 -27.59 -30.59
CA ALA A 5 20.60 -27.59 -30.99
C ALA A 5 21.40 -26.28 -31.23
N ALA A 6 22.61 -26.34 -30.64
CA ALA A 6 23.71 -25.40 -30.68
C ALA A 6 24.38 -25.20 -32.05
N SER A 7 25.07 -24.07 -32.20
CA SER A 7 26.38 -24.06 -32.86
C SER A 7 27.28 -22.97 -32.27
N THR A 8 28.50 -23.39 -31.96
CA THR A 8 29.66 -22.58 -31.58
C THR A 8 30.33 -21.99 -32.83
N SER A 9 30.77 -20.74 -32.81
CA SER A 9 32.00 -20.35 -33.51
C SER A 9 32.63 -19.11 -32.89
N SER A 10 33.96 -19.17 -32.84
CA SER A 10 34.89 -18.24 -32.23
C SER A 10 35.65 -17.43 -33.31
N VAL A 11 36.22 -16.30 -32.86
CA VAL A 11 37.34 -15.54 -33.45
C VAL A 11 37.00 -14.55 -34.58
N GLY A 12 37.35 -13.28 -34.34
CA GLY A 12 37.38 -12.25 -35.38
C GLY A 12 37.65 -10.84 -34.84
N THR A 13 38.88 -10.57 -34.41
CA THR A 13 39.41 -9.23 -34.14
C THR A 13 39.30 -8.31 -35.35
N LYS A 14 38.93 -7.03 -35.17
CA LYS A 14 39.49 -5.89 -35.94
C LYS A 14 39.20 -4.54 -35.28
N LYS A 15 40.30 -3.80 -35.06
CA LYS A 15 40.39 -2.37 -34.72
C LYS A 15 39.96 -1.49 -35.91
N LEU A 16 39.33 -0.34 -35.62
CA LEU A 16 39.52 1.04 -36.15
C LEU A 16 38.25 1.83 -35.75
N GLY A 17 38.24 3.11 -35.37
CA GLY A 17 39.25 4.15 -35.39
C GLY A 17 38.76 5.39 -34.60
N LYS A 18 39.69 6.32 -34.41
CA LYS A 18 39.62 7.58 -33.66
C LYS A 18 38.71 8.65 -34.31
N SER A 19 38.12 9.52 -33.49
CA SER A 19 38.15 11.01 -33.59
C SER A 19 37.43 11.60 -32.35
N ILE A 20 38.02 12.38 -31.43
CA ILE A 20 38.70 13.70 -31.46
C ILE A 20 37.76 14.87 -31.06
N LYS A 21 38.09 15.52 -29.91
CA LYS A 21 37.93 16.94 -29.47
C LYS A 21 36.50 17.47 -29.24
N LYS A 22 36.20 18.44 -28.34
CA LYS A 22 36.92 19.36 -27.42
C LYS A 22 35.80 19.90 -26.46
N ALA A 23 35.96 19.89 -25.13
CA ALA A 23 36.34 21.01 -24.25
C ALA A 23 35.54 22.33 -24.42
N PHE A 24 34.95 22.87 -23.33
CA PHE A 24 35.40 24.12 -22.67
C PHE A 24 34.67 24.39 -21.33
N PHE A 25 35.44 24.89 -20.36
CA PHE A 25 35.06 25.43 -19.04
C PHE A 25 34.55 26.88 -19.15
N SER A 26 33.74 27.34 -18.19
CA SER A 26 33.96 28.65 -17.52
C SER A 26 33.13 28.82 -16.23
N THR A 27 33.82 28.98 -15.10
CA THR A 27 33.48 29.92 -14.01
C THR A 27 34.07 31.30 -14.34
N PRO A 28 33.48 32.43 -13.93
CA PRO A 28 33.75 33.05 -12.61
C PRO A 28 32.47 33.73 -12.04
N GLY A 29 32.39 34.37 -10.88
CA GLY A 29 33.33 34.87 -9.89
C GLY A 29 32.56 35.76 -8.88
N GLN A 30 33.15 35.99 -7.72
CA GLN A 30 32.62 36.73 -6.56
C GLN A 30 32.56 38.26 -6.77
N SER A 31 31.65 38.94 -6.06
CA SER A 31 31.82 40.26 -5.38
C SER A 31 30.45 40.67 -4.80
N SER A 32 30.22 40.66 -3.48
CA SER A 32 30.62 41.61 -2.42
C SER A 32 29.83 42.93 -2.37
N SER A 33 29.11 43.12 -1.25
CA SER A 33 28.88 44.38 -0.46
C SER A 33 28.24 45.59 -1.17
N SER A 34 27.40 46.45 -0.58
CA SER A 34 27.02 46.77 0.81
C SER A 34 25.85 47.77 0.83
N MET A 35 25.18 47.83 1.98
CA MET A 35 24.29 48.86 2.54
C MET A 35 24.52 50.32 2.07
N GLY A 36 23.46 51.11 1.85
CA GLY A 36 22.86 51.97 2.89
C GLY A 36 22.40 53.34 2.30
N PRO A 37 21.78 54.25 3.09
CA PRO A 37 20.36 54.57 2.95
C PRO A 37 19.98 56.04 2.62
N ALA A 38 18.67 56.24 2.36
CA ALA A 38 17.80 57.39 2.65
C ALA A 38 18.15 58.81 2.14
N SER A 39 17.19 59.46 1.46
CA SER A 39 16.49 60.64 2.00
C SER A 39 15.48 61.26 1.03
N SER A 40 14.43 61.81 1.63
CA SER A 40 13.32 62.62 1.14
C SER A 40 13.65 63.86 0.29
N GLY A 41 12.77 64.20 -0.65
CA GLY A 41 12.67 65.54 -1.24
C GLY A 41 11.42 65.71 -2.11
N ASN A 42 10.44 66.46 -1.60
CA ASN A 42 9.28 66.98 -2.35
C ASN A 42 9.71 68.11 -3.28
N VAL A 43 9.31 68.07 -4.56
CA VAL A 43 9.07 69.28 -5.38
C VAL A 43 7.89 69.01 -6.32
N ALA A 44 6.93 69.92 -6.30
CA ALA A 44 5.77 69.96 -7.19
C ALA A 44 6.15 70.55 -8.55
N GLY A 45 5.53 70.06 -9.63
CA GLY A 45 5.63 70.73 -10.92
C GLY A 45 5.11 69.90 -12.09
N GLU A 46 3.92 70.31 -12.54
CA GLU A 46 3.47 70.32 -13.93
C GLU A 46 2.80 69.06 -14.51
N ASP A 47 1.58 69.33 -14.99
CA ASP A 47 0.64 68.45 -15.66
C ASP A 47 1.21 67.89 -16.96
N GLU A 48 1.62 66.62 -16.94
CA GLU A 48 1.67 65.78 -18.14
C GLU A 48 0.45 64.85 -18.14
N GLU A 49 -0.33 64.90 -19.22
CA GLU A 49 -1.39 63.93 -19.51
C GLU A 49 -0.84 62.50 -19.34
N PRO A 50 -1.52 61.62 -18.57
CA PRO A 50 -1.10 60.25 -18.46
C PRO A 50 -1.31 59.58 -19.83
N THR A 51 -0.22 59.39 -20.57
CA THR A 51 -0.18 58.33 -21.57
C THR A 51 -0.68 57.05 -20.89
N PRO A 52 -1.62 56.31 -21.49
CA PRO A 52 -2.06 55.06 -20.90
C PRO A 52 -0.84 54.17 -20.85
N ILE A 53 -0.27 54.03 -19.65
CA ILE A 53 0.65 52.95 -19.32
C ILE A 53 -0.14 51.72 -19.70
N ARG A 54 0.19 51.12 -20.85
CA ARG A 54 -0.26 49.78 -21.18
C ARG A 54 0.14 48.96 -19.98
N ASP A 55 -0.87 48.58 -19.18
CA ASP A 55 -0.71 47.57 -18.16
C ASP A 55 0.15 46.48 -18.78
N PRO A 56 1.35 46.18 -18.25
CA PRO A 56 2.13 45.08 -18.77
C PRO A 56 1.21 43.88 -18.63
N ALA A 57 0.72 43.39 -19.78
CA ALA A 57 -0.30 42.37 -19.84
C ALA A 57 0.12 41.29 -18.84
N LYS A 58 -0.69 41.11 -17.78
CA LYS A 58 -0.42 40.14 -16.73
C LYS A 58 -0.37 38.78 -17.40
N PHE A 59 0.82 38.36 -17.82
CA PHE A 59 1.05 37.11 -18.53
C PHE A 59 0.86 36.00 -17.52
N SER A 60 -0.39 35.49 -17.44
CA SER A 60 -0.71 34.27 -16.70
C SER A 60 0.22 33.17 -17.19
N PRO A 61 0.96 32.46 -16.31
CA PRO A 61 1.71 31.30 -16.71
C PRO A 61 0.74 30.28 -17.32
N ARG A 62 1.05 29.85 -18.55
CA ARG A 62 0.24 28.95 -19.37
C ARG A 62 1.09 27.77 -19.81
N VAL A 63 0.50 26.57 -19.78
CA VAL A 63 1.07 25.38 -20.40
C VAL A 63 0.35 25.15 -21.72
N GLU A 64 1.09 25.19 -22.83
CA GLU A 64 0.57 24.79 -24.14
C GLU A 64 0.52 23.25 -24.20
N LEU A 65 -0.68 22.68 -24.29
CA LEU A 65 -0.86 21.24 -24.41
C LEU A 65 -0.89 20.82 -25.88
N LYS A 66 -0.07 19.82 -26.22
CA LYS A 66 -0.05 19.18 -27.54
C LYS A 66 -0.29 17.69 -27.37
N VAL A 67 -1.23 17.13 -28.11
CA VAL A 67 -1.44 15.68 -28.19
C VAL A 67 -0.72 15.15 -29.41
N LEU A 68 0.08 14.10 -29.20
CA LEU A 68 0.62 13.31 -30.30
C LEU A 68 -0.48 12.37 -30.76
N ILE A 69 -1.06 12.64 -31.93
CA ILE A 69 -2.00 11.73 -32.55
C ILE A 69 -1.19 10.56 -33.10
N GLY A 70 -1.31 9.41 -32.44
CA GLY A 70 -0.76 8.16 -32.93
C GLY A 70 -1.30 7.88 -34.34
N VAL A 71 -0.41 7.55 -35.26
CA VAL A 71 -0.82 7.09 -36.59
C VAL A 71 -1.60 5.80 -36.39
N ASN A 72 -2.84 5.76 -36.87
CA ASN A 72 -3.75 4.62 -36.73
C ASN A 72 -3.00 3.30 -37.02
N ASP A 73 -2.93 2.39 -36.04
CA ASP A 73 -2.12 1.16 -36.11
C ASP A 73 -2.46 0.29 -37.33
N GLU A 74 -3.72 0.38 -37.79
CA GLU A 74 -4.21 -0.28 -39.01
C GLU A 74 -3.57 0.29 -40.29
N ALA A 75 -3.36 1.61 -40.37
CA ALA A 75 -2.74 2.27 -41.52
C ALA A 75 -1.21 2.05 -41.56
N ALA A 76 -0.58 1.94 -40.38
CA ALA A 76 0.84 1.64 -40.26
C ALA A 76 1.19 0.20 -40.69
N LYS A 77 0.30 -0.77 -40.43
CA LYS A 77 0.46 -2.17 -40.87
C LYS A 77 0.39 -2.34 -42.40
N ILE A 78 -0.40 -1.50 -43.09
CA ILE A 78 -0.64 -1.63 -44.54
C ILE A 78 0.45 -0.93 -45.37
N SER A 79 1.03 0.17 -44.88
CA SER A 79 1.97 0.98 -45.69
C SER A 79 3.46 0.68 -45.46
N GLY A 80 3.83 -0.05 -44.40
CA GLY A 80 5.24 -0.30 -44.04
C GLY A 80 6.05 0.97 -43.72
N SER A 81 5.38 2.14 -43.68
CA SER A 81 5.95 3.44 -43.42
C SER A 81 5.44 3.94 -42.07
N ILE A 82 6.36 4.12 -41.12
CA ILE A 82 6.07 4.77 -39.85
C ILE A 82 5.96 6.26 -40.16
N ALA A 83 4.76 6.75 -40.46
CA ALA A 83 4.55 8.19 -40.54
C ALA A 83 4.88 8.82 -39.17
N ALA A 84 5.58 9.95 -39.17
CA ALA A 84 5.91 10.66 -37.95
C ALA A 84 4.63 11.05 -37.21
N ALA A 85 4.58 10.83 -35.89
CA ALA A 85 3.46 11.26 -35.07
C ALA A 85 3.23 12.77 -35.25
N THR A 86 2.02 13.16 -35.66
CA THR A 86 1.65 14.56 -35.83
C THR A 86 1.15 15.08 -34.48
N ALA A 87 1.74 16.19 -34.01
CA ALA A 87 1.27 16.86 -32.80
C ALA A 87 0.12 17.82 -33.14
N THR A 88 -1.00 17.70 -32.44
CA THR A 88 -2.14 18.63 -32.54
C THR A 88 -2.22 19.48 -31.28
N LEU A 89 -2.35 20.78 -31.46
CA LEU A 89 -2.47 21.75 -30.37
C LEU A 89 -3.85 21.65 -29.72
N LEU A 90 -3.89 21.36 -28.41
CA LEU A 90 -5.11 21.36 -27.61
C LEU A 90 -5.45 22.71 -26.98
N GLY A 91 -4.48 23.63 -26.93
CA GLY A 91 -4.61 24.95 -26.30
C GLY A 91 -3.91 25.04 -24.95
N ASP A 92 -4.26 26.06 -24.17
CA ASP A 92 -3.53 26.45 -22.95
C ASP A 92 -4.25 26.01 -21.66
N ILE A 93 -3.52 25.40 -20.72
CA ILE A 93 -3.97 25.24 -19.33
C ILE A 93 -3.48 26.42 -18.49
N THR A 94 -4.39 27.00 -17.70
CA THR A 94 -4.05 28.00 -16.67
C THR A 94 -3.75 27.29 -15.36
N LEU A 95 -2.60 27.56 -14.76
CA LEU A 95 -2.17 26.85 -13.56
C LEU A 95 -2.83 27.38 -12.28
N ARG A 96 -3.17 26.46 -11.36
CA ARG A 96 -3.50 26.82 -9.97
C ARG A 96 -2.19 27.30 -9.34
N GLY A 97 -2.14 28.51 -8.78
CA GLY A 97 -0.90 29.09 -8.23
C GLY A 97 -0.65 30.54 -8.65
N GLY A 98 -1.40 31.04 -9.64
CA GLY A 98 -1.30 32.44 -10.07
C GLY A 98 -0.01 32.75 -10.82
N LEU A 99 0.30 34.04 -10.95
CA LEU A 99 1.32 34.57 -11.87
C LEU A 99 2.78 34.27 -11.49
N GLN A 100 3.04 33.71 -10.31
CA GLN A 100 4.38 33.77 -9.73
C GLN A 100 5.32 32.69 -10.25
N ASN A 101 4.81 31.51 -10.62
CA ASN A 101 5.66 30.39 -11.01
C ASN A 101 5.27 29.84 -12.39
N PRO A 102 6.16 29.92 -13.40
CA PRO A 102 5.92 29.28 -14.68
C PRO A 102 6.02 27.75 -14.56
N PRO A 103 5.26 26.98 -15.36
CA PRO A 103 5.45 25.53 -15.45
C PRO A 103 6.86 25.21 -15.92
N THR A 104 7.51 24.25 -15.27
CA THR A 104 8.87 23.82 -15.62
C THR A 104 8.94 22.39 -16.10
N VAL A 105 8.02 21.53 -15.64
CA VAL A 105 7.96 20.11 -16.02
C VAL A 105 6.51 19.66 -16.18
N LEU A 106 6.29 18.77 -17.15
CA LEU A 106 5.04 18.07 -17.36
C LEU A 106 5.31 16.56 -17.33
N PHE A 107 4.60 15.83 -16.46
CA PHE A 107 4.56 14.37 -16.48
C PHE A 107 3.22 13.92 -17.07
N GLY A 108 3.30 13.09 -18.12
CA GLY A 108 2.13 12.51 -18.79
C GLY A 108 1.55 11.31 -18.05
N GLY A 109 0.31 10.97 -18.37
CA GLY A 109 -0.50 9.89 -17.79
C GLY A 109 -1.98 10.17 -18.03
N PRO A 110 -2.92 9.35 -17.50
CA PRO A 110 -4.34 9.68 -17.55
C PRO A 110 -4.69 10.97 -16.82
N VAL A 111 -3.91 11.31 -15.79
CA VAL A 111 -3.91 12.62 -15.13
C VAL A 111 -2.58 13.30 -15.39
N LEU A 112 -2.62 14.56 -15.78
CA LEU A 112 -1.44 15.35 -16.07
C LEU A 112 -0.87 15.92 -14.77
N CYS A 113 0.40 15.69 -14.48
CA CYS A 113 1.09 16.34 -13.36
C CYS A 113 1.96 17.48 -13.89
N VAL A 114 1.63 18.71 -13.51
CA VAL A 114 2.38 19.92 -13.90
C VAL A 114 3.18 20.41 -12.70
N GLY A 115 4.51 20.34 -12.82
CA GLY A 115 5.44 20.91 -11.84
C GLY A 115 5.84 22.34 -12.21
N SER A 116 5.97 23.19 -11.20
CA SER A 116 6.37 24.58 -11.34
C SER A 116 7.41 24.94 -10.27
N LEU A 117 8.63 25.25 -10.72
CA LEU A 117 9.71 25.76 -9.88
C LEU A 117 9.62 27.28 -9.73
N GLN A 118 9.98 27.78 -8.54
CA GLN A 118 10.22 29.20 -8.34
C GLN A 118 11.43 29.65 -9.15
N ARG A 119 11.34 30.87 -9.69
CA ARG A 119 12.35 31.46 -10.58
C ARG A 119 13.73 31.62 -9.93
N ASP A 120 13.78 31.64 -8.60
CA ASP A 120 14.99 31.80 -7.81
C ASP A 120 15.81 30.50 -7.68
N GLY A 121 15.35 29.40 -8.28
CA GLY A 121 16.12 28.15 -8.36
C GLY A 121 16.11 27.30 -7.09
N ASP A 122 15.49 27.78 -6.00
CA ASP A 122 15.25 26.99 -4.80
C ASP A 122 14.19 25.92 -5.08
N ALA A 123 14.67 24.71 -5.36
CA ALA A 123 13.83 23.54 -5.62
C ALA A 123 12.87 23.22 -4.47
N SER A 124 13.18 23.66 -3.25
CA SER A 124 12.36 23.44 -2.05
C SER A 124 10.99 24.12 -2.09
N ASN A 125 10.82 25.16 -2.93
CA ASN A 125 9.58 25.92 -3.00
C ASN A 125 8.75 25.60 -4.26
N GLY A 126 9.19 24.64 -5.07
CA GLY A 126 8.44 24.21 -6.24
C GLY A 126 7.17 23.45 -5.83
N MET A 127 6.11 23.63 -6.61
CA MET A 127 4.83 22.94 -6.40
C MET A 127 4.43 22.17 -7.65
N ALA A 128 3.64 21.11 -7.47
CA ALA A 128 3.04 20.33 -8.51
C ALA A 128 1.52 20.24 -8.35
N TYR A 129 0.84 20.21 -9.49
CA TYR A 129 -0.62 20.17 -9.58
C TYR A 129 -1.05 19.07 -10.55
N PHE A 130 -2.06 18.30 -10.16
CA PHE A 130 -2.65 17.26 -10.99
C PHE A 130 -3.87 17.78 -11.72
N TYR A 131 -4.05 17.37 -12.97
CA TYR A 131 -5.16 17.77 -13.82
C TYR A 131 -5.82 16.56 -14.48
N SER A 132 -7.11 16.36 -14.25
CA SER A 132 -7.93 15.31 -14.87
C SER A 132 -8.94 15.90 -15.85
N LYS A 133 -9.47 15.07 -16.75
CA LYS A 133 -10.55 15.41 -17.68
C LYS A 133 -11.86 15.62 -16.91
N LYS A 134 -12.62 16.67 -17.23
CA LYS A 134 -14.02 16.80 -16.78
C LYS A 134 -14.87 15.70 -17.39
N GLU A 135 -15.71 15.05 -16.58
CA GLU A 135 -16.68 14.05 -17.03
C GLU A 135 -17.70 14.62 -18.03
N SER A 136 -18.11 15.87 -17.84
CA SER A 136 -19.08 16.55 -18.72
C SER A 136 -18.51 16.97 -20.08
N ALA A 137 -17.21 16.80 -20.30
CA ALA A 137 -16.62 17.11 -21.60
C ALA A 137 -16.86 15.93 -22.52
N SER A 138 -17.51 16.19 -23.66
CA SER A 138 -17.64 15.24 -24.75
C SER A 138 -16.29 14.62 -25.12
N ASP A 139 -16.31 13.54 -25.89
CA ASP A 139 -15.10 12.88 -26.42
C ASP A 139 -14.23 13.79 -27.31
N ASP A 140 -14.57 15.07 -27.46
CA ASP A 140 -13.69 16.08 -28.02
C ASP A 140 -12.50 16.35 -27.10
N TYR A 141 -11.44 15.55 -27.27
CA TYR A 141 -10.11 15.75 -26.69
C TYR A 141 -9.43 17.06 -27.13
N ASN A 142 -10.09 17.89 -27.92
CA ASN A 142 -9.47 18.96 -28.70
C ASN A 142 -9.20 20.25 -27.90
N HIS A 143 -9.57 20.32 -26.62
CA HIS A 143 -9.47 21.55 -25.83
C HIS A 143 -8.90 21.37 -24.41
N ALA A 144 -7.87 22.16 -24.09
CA ALA A 144 -7.24 22.21 -22.77
C ALA A 144 -8.19 22.65 -21.62
N SER A 145 -9.27 23.37 -21.93
CA SER A 145 -10.29 23.85 -20.96
C SER A 145 -11.12 22.73 -20.32
N VAL A 146 -11.00 21.52 -20.88
CA VAL A 146 -11.62 20.30 -20.37
C VAL A 146 -10.89 19.78 -19.13
N PHE A 147 -9.63 20.16 -18.91
CA PHE A 147 -8.88 19.71 -17.75
C PHE A 147 -9.18 20.56 -16.50
N VAL A 148 -9.33 19.89 -15.36
CA VAL A 148 -9.52 20.52 -14.04
C VAL A 148 -8.48 20.03 -13.08
N ALA A 149 -8.03 20.92 -12.20
CA ALA A 149 -7.12 20.55 -11.15
C ALA A 149 -7.80 19.59 -10.16
N VAL A 150 -7.16 18.48 -9.85
CA VAL A 150 -7.64 17.45 -8.91
C VAL A 150 -6.64 17.34 -7.76
N GLY A 151 -7.16 17.19 -6.55
CA GLY A 151 -6.36 17.02 -5.34
C GLY A 151 -5.68 18.31 -4.83
N PRO A 152 -4.91 18.18 -3.73
CA PRO A 152 -4.14 19.28 -3.16
C PRO A 152 -2.88 19.56 -3.98
N PRO A 153 -2.31 20.77 -3.86
CA PRO A 153 -0.99 21.05 -4.42
C PRO A 153 0.08 20.24 -3.66
N LEU A 154 0.99 19.60 -4.39
CA LEU A 154 2.06 18.79 -3.82
C LEU A 154 3.43 19.47 -3.99
N PRO A 155 4.47 19.08 -3.23
CA PRO A 155 5.84 19.52 -3.48
C PRO A 155 6.30 19.15 -4.89
N TYR A 156 7.29 19.85 -5.44
CA TYR A 156 7.84 19.50 -6.75
C TYR A 156 8.41 18.06 -6.76
N PRO A 157 7.96 17.17 -7.67
CA PRO A 157 8.41 15.79 -7.72
C PRO A 157 9.74 15.66 -8.49
N ASP A 158 10.54 14.69 -8.06
CA ASP A 158 11.68 14.20 -8.84
C ASP A 158 11.21 13.27 -9.96
N LEU A 159 10.23 12.41 -9.65
CA LEU A 159 9.65 11.44 -10.58
C LEU A 159 8.15 11.28 -10.36
N VAL A 160 7.42 11.06 -11.46
CA VAL A 160 6.02 10.64 -11.46
C VAL A 160 5.90 9.44 -12.38
N VAL A 161 5.41 8.32 -11.86
CA VAL A 161 5.34 7.05 -12.59
C VAL A 161 3.95 6.48 -12.53
N TRP A 162 3.40 6.12 -13.69
CA TRP A 162 2.10 5.49 -13.84
C TRP A 162 2.25 3.98 -14.03
N ASP A 163 1.25 3.21 -13.59
CA ASP A 163 1.13 1.82 -13.96
C ASP A 163 0.64 1.65 -15.41
N GLY A 164 0.62 0.40 -15.89
CA GLY A 164 0.24 0.09 -17.26
C GLY A 164 -1.23 0.40 -17.57
N ASP A 165 -2.09 0.34 -16.55
CA ASP A 165 -3.51 0.66 -16.65
C ASP A 165 -3.78 2.17 -16.50
N GLY A 166 -2.78 2.92 -16.02
CA GLY A 166 -2.91 4.34 -15.70
C GLY A 166 -3.79 4.63 -14.46
N LYS A 167 -4.12 3.61 -13.66
CA LYS A 167 -4.90 3.74 -12.43
C LYS A 167 -4.02 4.10 -11.23
N LEU A 168 -2.78 3.60 -11.19
CA LEU A 168 -1.87 3.85 -10.06
C LEU A 168 -0.81 4.87 -10.46
N CYS A 169 -0.57 5.83 -9.57
CA CYS A 169 0.45 6.86 -9.73
C CYS A 169 1.39 6.89 -8.53
N ALA A 170 2.68 6.70 -8.78
CA ALA A 170 3.73 6.89 -7.78
C ALA A 170 4.32 8.30 -7.93
N PHE A 171 4.17 9.12 -6.90
CA PHE A 171 4.70 10.46 -6.78
C PHE A 171 5.93 10.46 -5.86
N ILE A 172 7.07 10.91 -6.37
CA ILE A 172 8.36 10.66 -5.72
C ILE A 172 9.09 11.98 -5.46
N VAL A 173 9.51 12.17 -4.21
CA VAL A 173 10.32 13.31 -3.74
C VAL A 173 11.44 12.78 -2.85
N GLY A 174 12.68 12.87 -3.32
CA GLY A 174 13.87 12.28 -2.69
C GLY A 174 13.74 10.76 -2.60
N ASN A 175 13.64 10.25 -1.37
CA ASN A 175 13.35 8.85 -1.08
C ASN A 175 11.91 8.56 -0.64
N ARG A 176 11.05 9.59 -0.61
CA ARG A 176 9.66 9.44 -0.21
C ARG A 176 8.82 9.14 -1.44
N ILE A 177 8.00 8.12 -1.32
CA ILE A 177 7.01 7.75 -2.33
C ILE A 177 5.64 7.95 -1.72
N ALA A 178 4.77 8.65 -2.44
CA ALA A 178 3.34 8.66 -2.20
C ALA A 178 2.65 7.97 -3.39
N ILE A 179 1.83 6.95 -3.11
CA ILE A 179 1.13 6.21 -4.15
C ILE A 179 -0.33 6.63 -4.12
N TYR A 180 -0.83 7.04 -5.27
CA TYR A 180 -2.19 7.52 -5.47
C TYR A 180 -2.96 6.57 -6.38
N LEU A 181 -4.24 6.41 -6.07
CA LEU A 181 -5.23 5.84 -6.98
C LEU A 181 -5.84 7.00 -7.76
N SER A 182 -5.72 6.92 -9.08
CA SER A 182 -6.41 7.77 -10.01
C SER A 182 -7.67 7.08 -10.48
N ASP A 183 -8.80 7.62 -10.07
CA ASP A 183 -10.09 7.38 -10.70
C ASP A 183 -10.47 8.62 -11.53
N GLN A 184 -11.44 8.52 -12.43
CA GLN A 184 -11.79 9.58 -13.37
C GLN A 184 -11.98 10.96 -12.69
N GLN A 185 -12.46 10.97 -11.44
CA GLN A 185 -12.75 12.19 -10.68
C GLN A 185 -11.94 12.36 -9.39
N SER A 186 -11.24 11.32 -8.94
CA SER A 186 -10.55 11.34 -7.65
C SER A 186 -9.09 10.96 -7.79
N PHE A 187 -8.26 11.64 -7.00
CA PHE A 187 -6.84 11.35 -6.90
C PHE A 187 -6.53 11.12 -5.42
N THR A 188 -6.71 9.87 -4.99
CA THR A 188 -6.75 9.49 -3.59
C THR A 188 -5.41 8.91 -3.16
N LEU A 189 -4.85 9.42 -2.07
CA LEU A 189 -3.62 8.88 -1.49
C LEU A 189 -3.90 7.50 -0.91
N LEU A 190 -3.29 6.47 -1.50
CA LEU A 190 -3.36 5.11 -1.00
C LEU A 190 -2.37 4.90 0.14
N GLY A 191 -1.12 5.32 -0.04
CA GLY A 191 -0.11 5.04 0.98
C GLY A 191 1.21 5.73 0.69
N THR A 192 2.12 5.63 1.65
CA THR A 192 3.46 6.19 1.52
C THR A 192 4.52 5.15 1.87
N ALA A 193 5.67 5.25 1.23
CA ALA A 193 6.84 4.43 1.53
C ALA A 193 8.08 5.32 1.61
N LEU A 194 9.02 4.94 2.47
CA LEU A 194 10.33 5.55 2.57
C LEU A 194 11.36 4.53 2.08
N LEU A 195 12.10 4.87 1.03
CA LEU A 195 13.12 4.00 0.47
C LEU A 195 14.54 4.47 0.83
N GLY A 196 15.52 3.69 0.39
CA GLY A 196 16.94 3.89 0.67
C GLY A 196 17.50 2.89 1.67
N SER A 197 18.82 2.91 1.80
CA SER A 197 19.56 2.18 2.84
C SER A 197 19.84 3.13 4.00
N PRO A 198 19.87 2.67 5.26
CA PRO A 198 20.35 3.49 6.38
C PRO A 198 21.82 3.93 6.22
N THR A 199 22.58 3.27 5.34
CA THR A 199 23.97 3.64 5.00
C THR A 199 24.06 4.73 3.93
N GLU A 200 22.99 4.96 3.18
CA GLU A 200 22.98 5.90 2.07
C GLU A 200 22.72 7.31 2.62
N VAL A 201 23.65 8.24 2.37
CA VAL A 201 23.46 9.65 2.71
C VAL A 201 22.51 10.25 1.69
N GLU A 202 21.35 10.71 2.14
CA GLU A 202 20.30 11.33 1.31
C GLU A 202 19.92 10.45 0.11
N PRO A 203 19.32 9.26 0.35
CA PRO A 203 18.88 8.40 -0.73
C PRO A 203 17.91 9.17 -1.63
N THR A 204 18.17 9.16 -2.92
CA THR A 204 17.27 9.71 -3.94
C THR A 204 16.90 8.59 -4.90
N ILE A 205 15.62 8.50 -5.22
CA ILE A 205 15.13 7.49 -6.16
C ILE A 205 15.47 7.97 -7.57
N GLN A 206 16.25 7.17 -8.30
CA GLN A 206 16.75 7.50 -9.63
C GLN A 206 15.89 6.91 -10.74
N SER A 207 15.19 5.82 -10.44
CA SER A 207 14.30 5.15 -11.38
C SER A 207 13.23 4.40 -10.63
N ALA A 208 12.01 4.41 -11.18
CA ALA A 208 10.87 3.72 -10.63
C ALA A 208 9.99 3.19 -11.76
N LYS A 209 9.39 2.01 -11.57
CA LYS A 209 8.53 1.37 -12.57
C LYS A 209 7.54 0.44 -11.93
N PHE A 210 6.27 0.56 -12.31
CA PHE A 210 5.26 -0.45 -12.01
C PHE A 210 5.41 -1.66 -12.93
N ILE A 211 5.45 -2.86 -12.34
CA ILE A 211 5.41 -4.12 -13.07
C ILE A 211 4.49 -5.06 -12.30
N HIS A 212 3.41 -5.50 -12.95
CA HIS A 212 2.35 -6.33 -12.33
C HIS A 212 1.81 -5.73 -11.03
N ARG A 213 1.51 -4.41 -11.03
CA ARG A 213 1.04 -3.64 -9.86
C ARG A 213 1.99 -3.58 -8.66
N VAL A 214 3.21 -4.08 -8.81
CA VAL A 214 4.29 -3.88 -7.84
C VAL A 214 5.16 -2.72 -8.31
N LEU A 215 5.42 -1.76 -7.42
CA LEU A 215 6.31 -0.65 -7.73
C LEU A 215 7.74 -1.05 -7.42
N TYR A 216 8.60 -1.06 -8.42
CA TYR A 216 10.03 -1.28 -8.26
C TYR A 216 10.75 0.05 -8.33
N CYS A 217 11.65 0.29 -7.39
CA CYS A 217 12.40 1.54 -7.28
C CYS A 217 13.88 1.25 -7.11
N SER A 218 14.70 2.15 -7.62
CA SER A 218 16.15 2.10 -7.48
C SER A 218 16.67 3.42 -6.94
N THR A 219 17.52 3.36 -5.91
CA THR A 219 18.39 4.47 -5.51
C THR A 219 19.75 4.31 -6.20
N ARG A 220 20.77 5.07 -5.78
CA ARG A 220 22.12 4.92 -6.34
C ARG A 220 22.71 3.54 -6.05
N THR A 221 22.37 2.97 -4.89
CA THR A 221 23.01 1.78 -4.32
C THR A 221 22.04 0.64 -4.00
N THR A 222 20.72 0.86 -4.07
CA THR A 222 19.72 -0.15 -3.73
C THR A 222 18.66 -0.32 -4.81
N VAL A 223 18.09 -1.52 -4.88
CA VAL A 223 16.86 -1.80 -5.62
C VAL A 223 15.84 -2.38 -4.65
N GLN A 224 14.65 -1.81 -4.60
CA GLN A 224 13.58 -2.16 -3.68
C GLN A 224 12.29 -2.39 -4.44
N CYS A 225 11.38 -3.19 -3.87
CA CYS A 225 10.00 -3.27 -4.31
C CYS A 225 9.05 -2.77 -3.23
N VAL A 226 7.92 -2.26 -3.68
CA VAL A 226 6.84 -1.76 -2.85
C VAL A 226 5.56 -2.47 -3.30
N PHE A 227 5.00 -3.25 -2.38
CA PHE A 227 3.74 -3.94 -2.57
C PHE A 227 2.61 -3.09 -2.00
N LEU A 228 1.56 -2.93 -2.80
CA LEU A 228 0.32 -2.29 -2.42
C LEU A 228 -0.63 -3.32 -1.82
N GLY A 229 -1.42 -2.89 -0.85
CA GLY A 229 -2.46 -3.69 -0.22
C GLY A 229 -3.70 -3.84 -1.06
N GLU A 230 -4.76 -4.31 -0.40
CA GLU A 230 -6.07 -4.38 -1.02
C GLU A 230 -6.47 -2.99 -1.52
N LEU A 231 -6.76 -2.93 -2.81
CA LEU A 231 -7.42 -1.80 -3.41
C LEU A 231 -8.90 -2.16 -3.35
N GLU A 232 -9.66 -1.58 -2.41
CA GLU A 232 -11.12 -1.69 -2.42
C GLU A 232 -11.63 -1.03 -3.70
N THR A 233 -11.65 -1.79 -4.80
CA THR A 233 -12.33 -1.37 -6.02
C THR A 233 -13.81 -1.60 -5.76
N GLY A 234 -14.55 -0.53 -5.50
CA GLY A 234 -16.00 -0.56 -5.28
C GLY A 234 -16.83 -0.98 -6.52
N GLU A 235 -16.29 -1.89 -7.35
CA GLU A 235 -16.92 -2.42 -8.56
C GLU A 235 -18.02 -3.45 -8.23
N ASP A 236 -18.07 -3.96 -6.99
CA ASP A 236 -19.19 -4.76 -6.50
C ASP A 236 -20.35 -3.83 -6.10
N GLY A 237 -21.15 -3.47 -7.10
CA GLY A 237 -22.17 -2.41 -7.12
C GLY A 237 -23.32 -2.44 -6.10
N GLU A 238 -23.16 -3.05 -4.93
CA GLU A 238 -24.10 -2.95 -3.80
C GLU A 238 -23.42 -2.61 -2.47
N GLY A 239 -22.09 -2.45 -2.45
CA GLY A 239 -21.32 -2.04 -1.27
C GLY A 239 -21.34 -0.52 -1.04
N GLN A 240 -22.11 -0.10 -0.05
CA GLN A 240 -22.16 1.24 0.53
C GLN A 240 -20.78 1.94 0.52
N GLY A 241 -20.65 3.03 -0.25
CA GLY A 241 -19.39 3.68 -0.64
C GLY A 241 -18.41 3.94 0.51
N ARG A 242 -17.54 2.96 0.77
CA ARG A 242 -16.32 3.18 1.53
C ARG A 242 -15.38 3.98 0.65
N GLU A 243 -15.00 5.15 1.13
CA GLU A 243 -13.90 5.92 0.54
C GLU A 243 -12.68 5.01 0.49
N ALA A 244 -12.01 4.94 -0.67
CA ALA A 244 -10.79 4.15 -0.85
C ALA A 244 -9.81 4.46 0.29
N GLY A 245 -9.71 3.52 1.23
CA GLY A 245 -8.97 3.70 2.47
C GLY A 245 -7.47 3.80 2.23
N VAL A 246 -6.76 4.30 3.24
CA VAL A 246 -5.30 4.21 3.27
C VAL A 246 -4.91 2.73 3.23
N CYS A 247 -4.23 2.38 2.15
CA CYS A 247 -3.78 1.04 1.82
C CYS A 247 -2.47 0.74 2.55
N GLU A 248 -2.35 -0.46 3.12
CA GLU A 248 -1.12 -0.87 3.78
C GLU A 248 -0.02 -1.19 2.76
N VAL A 249 1.14 -0.57 2.94
CA VAL A 249 2.27 -0.68 2.02
C VAL A 249 3.40 -1.46 2.67
N ASP A 250 3.90 -2.49 1.99
CA ASP A 250 5.12 -3.20 2.42
C ASP A 250 6.24 -2.87 1.43
N SER A 251 7.44 -2.61 1.95
CA SER A 251 8.63 -2.37 1.13
C SER A 251 9.73 -3.35 1.48
N PHE A 252 10.42 -3.86 0.46
CA PHE A 252 11.50 -4.82 0.63
C PHE A 252 12.70 -4.45 -0.23
N VAL A 253 13.90 -4.54 0.35
CA VAL A 253 15.15 -4.36 -0.37
C VAL A 253 15.49 -5.66 -1.10
N LEU A 254 15.54 -5.61 -2.42
CA LEU A 254 15.82 -6.76 -3.29
C LEU A 254 17.33 -6.97 -3.48
N ALA A 255 18.05 -5.87 -3.68
CA ALA A 255 19.50 -5.87 -3.84
C ALA A 255 20.10 -4.57 -3.28
N SER A 256 21.33 -4.66 -2.77
CA SER A 256 22.07 -3.52 -2.25
C SER A 256 23.57 -3.66 -2.51
N ALA A 257 24.25 -2.55 -2.76
CA ALA A 257 25.71 -2.46 -2.84
C ALA A 257 26.39 -2.48 -1.46
N ASP A 258 25.66 -2.09 -0.41
CA ASP A 258 26.21 -1.86 0.93
C ASP A 258 25.96 -3.02 1.89
N VAL A 259 25.59 -4.20 1.38
CA VAL A 259 25.28 -5.35 2.26
C VAL A 259 26.55 -5.74 3.03
N PRO A 260 26.56 -5.62 4.38
CA PRO A 260 27.69 -6.10 5.16
C PRO A 260 27.85 -7.61 4.93
N ALA A 261 29.09 -8.09 4.98
CA ALA A 261 29.43 -9.48 4.74
C ALA A 261 28.43 -10.44 5.41
N PRO A 262 27.99 -11.51 4.74
CA PRO A 262 26.94 -12.40 5.21
C PRO A 262 27.29 -12.92 6.62
N GLY A 263 26.54 -12.45 7.62
CA GLY A 263 26.81 -12.74 9.05
C GLY A 263 26.42 -11.63 10.02
N LEU A 264 26.26 -10.39 9.56
CA LEU A 264 25.76 -9.27 10.37
C LEU A 264 24.40 -8.84 9.83
N ALA A 265 23.33 -9.45 10.34
CA ALA A 265 21.96 -9.09 9.98
C ALA A 265 21.69 -7.63 10.34
N SER A 266 21.65 -6.77 9.32
CA SER A 266 21.23 -5.37 9.45
C SER A 266 19.72 -5.37 9.74
N ARG A 267 19.36 -5.26 11.03
CA ARG A 267 17.99 -4.99 11.45
C ARG A 267 17.65 -3.58 10.98
N SER A 268 16.80 -3.47 9.96
CA SER A 268 16.25 -2.18 9.54
C SER A 268 15.51 -1.55 10.72
N ILE A 269 15.96 -0.36 11.11
CA ILE A 269 15.36 0.45 12.16
C ILE A 269 14.02 0.95 11.62
N GLY A 270 12.91 0.32 12.04
CA GLY A 270 11.57 0.87 11.79
C GLY A 270 10.40 -0.11 11.72
N MET A 271 10.60 -1.43 11.63
CA MET A 271 9.48 -2.38 11.59
C MET A 271 9.77 -3.61 12.46
N ASN A 272 8.76 -4.05 13.21
CA ASN A 272 8.81 -5.11 14.22
C ASN A 272 9.69 -6.30 13.83
N VAL A 273 10.61 -6.65 14.73
CA VAL A 273 11.70 -7.64 14.59
C VAL A 273 11.19 -9.09 14.57
N ASP A 274 9.88 -9.32 14.52
CA ASP A 274 9.28 -10.65 14.66
C ASP A 274 8.99 -11.38 13.33
N ASN A 275 9.23 -10.74 12.17
CA ASN A 275 8.93 -11.36 10.88
C ASN A 275 10.16 -12.04 10.25
N SER A 276 10.37 -13.31 10.60
CA SER A 276 11.40 -14.24 10.06
C SER A 276 11.39 -14.42 8.53
N ILE A 277 10.37 -13.92 7.84
CA ILE A 277 10.10 -14.20 6.42
C ILE A 277 10.62 -13.12 5.45
N SER A 278 11.13 -11.99 5.97
CA SER A 278 11.61 -10.90 5.13
C SER A 278 12.73 -11.34 4.19
N PRO A 279 12.68 -10.99 2.88
CA PRO A 279 13.70 -11.36 1.93
C PRO A 279 15.05 -10.74 2.30
N VAL A 280 16.11 -11.57 2.25
CA VAL A 280 17.48 -11.09 2.44
C VAL A 280 17.93 -10.37 1.16
N PRO A 281 18.41 -9.12 1.25
CA PRO A 281 18.89 -8.38 0.09
C PRO A 281 20.06 -9.10 -0.59
N THR A 282 20.03 -9.18 -1.92
CA THR A 282 21.14 -9.76 -2.69
C THR A 282 22.32 -8.76 -2.74
N PRO A 283 23.52 -9.11 -2.26
CA PRO A 283 24.69 -8.24 -2.40
C PRO A 283 25.07 -8.13 -3.88
N MET A 284 25.11 -6.90 -4.40
CA MET A 284 25.35 -6.68 -5.82
C MET A 284 26.04 -5.33 -6.04
N ALA A 285 26.99 -5.27 -6.97
CA ALA A 285 27.63 -4.02 -7.37
C ALA A 285 26.64 -3.15 -8.17
N LEU A 286 25.75 -2.46 -7.44
CA LEU A 286 24.80 -1.51 -8.01
C LEU A 286 25.49 -0.15 -8.14
N ASN A 287 25.51 0.38 -9.36
CA ASN A 287 25.95 1.74 -9.60
C ASN A 287 24.99 2.40 -10.60
N GLN A 288 24.12 3.24 -10.04
CA GLN A 288 22.99 3.89 -10.71
C GLN A 288 22.07 2.88 -11.42
N PRO A 289 21.50 1.91 -10.68
CA PRO A 289 20.55 0.97 -11.24
C PRO A 289 19.31 1.69 -11.79
N SER A 290 18.79 1.21 -12.92
CA SER A 290 17.49 1.60 -13.47
C SER A 290 16.66 0.36 -13.79
N VAL A 291 15.44 0.32 -13.28
CA VAL A 291 14.52 -0.82 -13.50
C VAL A 291 14.10 -0.89 -14.97
N LEU A 292 14.29 -2.06 -15.60
CA LEU A 292 13.93 -2.28 -17.01
C LEU A 292 12.62 -3.04 -17.15
N SER A 293 12.59 -4.29 -16.67
CA SER A 293 11.45 -5.19 -16.84
C SER A 293 11.55 -6.39 -15.90
N TYR A 294 10.53 -7.23 -15.90
CA TYR A 294 10.53 -8.52 -15.22
C TYR A 294 10.61 -9.64 -16.25
N HIS A 295 11.51 -10.59 -16.06
CA HIS A 295 11.68 -11.73 -16.95
C HIS A 295 12.08 -12.98 -16.17
N GLY A 296 11.33 -14.08 -16.37
CA GLY A 296 11.72 -15.39 -15.86
C GLY A 296 11.89 -15.48 -14.34
N GLY A 297 11.12 -14.73 -13.55
CA GLY A 297 11.27 -14.71 -12.08
C GLY A 297 12.40 -13.83 -11.57
N SER A 298 12.97 -12.98 -12.43
CA SER A 298 14.01 -12.02 -12.07
C SER A 298 13.62 -10.61 -12.52
N LEU A 299 14.06 -9.62 -11.75
CA LEU A 299 13.97 -8.21 -12.13
C LEU A 299 15.20 -7.85 -12.95
N LEU A 300 15.02 -7.38 -14.18
CA LEU A 300 16.09 -6.87 -15.02
C LEU A 300 16.32 -5.40 -14.71
N VAL A 301 17.57 -5.08 -14.40
CA VAL A 301 18.02 -3.74 -14.02
C VAL A 301 19.23 -3.36 -14.86
N SER A 302 19.22 -2.17 -15.44
CA SER A 302 20.39 -1.61 -16.11
C SER A 302 21.29 -0.95 -15.08
N THR A 303 22.58 -1.23 -15.09
CA THR A 303 23.57 -0.50 -14.31
C THR A 303 24.58 0.14 -15.25
N THR A 304 25.43 1.02 -14.73
CA THR A 304 26.59 1.56 -15.48
C THR A 304 27.54 0.47 -16.02
N SER A 305 27.54 -0.72 -15.41
CA SER A 305 28.37 -1.86 -15.86
C SER A 305 27.64 -2.79 -16.85
N GLY A 306 26.37 -2.52 -17.14
CA GLY A 306 25.52 -3.34 -18.01
C GLY A 306 24.25 -3.86 -17.31
N PRO A 307 23.42 -4.62 -18.03
CA PRO A 307 22.20 -5.20 -17.48
C PRO A 307 22.52 -6.34 -16.51
N VAL A 308 21.80 -6.37 -15.38
CA VAL A 308 21.90 -7.40 -14.35
C VAL A 308 20.50 -7.92 -14.02
N ALA A 309 20.40 -9.20 -13.68
CA ALA A 309 19.16 -9.83 -13.25
C ALA A 309 19.19 -10.05 -11.73
N ILE A 310 18.25 -9.44 -11.00
CA ILE A 310 18.06 -9.66 -9.57
C ILE A 310 17.05 -10.81 -9.40
N PRO A 311 17.45 -11.96 -8.83
CA PRO A 311 16.56 -13.10 -8.68
C PRO A 311 15.49 -12.82 -7.62
N LEU A 312 14.21 -13.00 -7.96
CA LEU A 312 13.10 -12.91 -7.02
C LEU A 312 12.74 -14.31 -6.54
N ALA A 313 13.72 -15.02 -5.96
CA ALA A 313 13.60 -16.42 -5.56
C ALA A 313 12.89 -16.61 -4.22
N ASN A 314 12.90 -15.61 -3.35
CA ASN A 314 12.24 -15.67 -2.05
C ASN A 314 10.72 -15.89 -2.22
N ALA A 315 10.17 -16.84 -1.44
CA ALA A 315 8.77 -17.27 -1.56
C ALA A 315 7.79 -16.11 -1.31
N LEU A 316 8.03 -15.26 -0.32
CA LEU A 316 7.18 -14.11 -0.01
C LEU A 316 7.10 -13.13 -1.19
N LEU A 317 8.24 -12.83 -1.82
CA LEU A 317 8.28 -11.97 -3.00
C LEU A 317 7.46 -12.57 -4.15
N ARG A 318 7.57 -13.89 -4.38
CA ARG A 318 6.81 -14.57 -5.44
C ARG A 318 5.32 -14.58 -5.16
N ILE A 319 4.93 -14.86 -3.92
CA ILE A 319 3.54 -14.81 -3.46
C ILE A 319 3.00 -13.40 -3.71
N GLY A 320 3.68 -12.37 -3.20
CA GLY A 320 3.28 -10.97 -3.38
C GLY A 320 3.10 -10.60 -4.85
N ILE A 321 4.07 -10.92 -5.72
CA ILE A 321 4.00 -10.59 -7.16
C ILE A 321 2.83 -11.29 -7.84
N LEU A 322 2.59 -12.57 -7.50
CA LEU A 322 1.48 -13.34 -8.07
C LEU A 322 0.13 -12.81 -7.59
N LEU A 323 0.01 -12.42 -6.33
CA LEU A 323 -1.21 -11.79 -5.80
C LEU A 323 -1.46 -10.43 -6.44
N SER A 324 -0.46 -9.56 -6.55
CA SER A 324 -0.59 -8.27 -7.24
C SER A 324 -0.96 -8.43 -8.73
N ALA A 325 -0.59 -9.56 -9.33
CA ALA A 325 -0.99 -9.92 -10.70
C ALA A 325 -2.37 -10.63 -10.79
N GLY A 326 -3.11 -10.79 -9.68
CA GLY A 326 -4.40 -11.49 -9.64
C GLY A 326 -4.33 -13.01 -9.77
N GLN A 327 -3.14 -13.61 -9.63
CA GLN A 327 -2.89 -15.04 -9.84
C GLN A 327 -2.91 -15.83 -8.51
N HIS A 328 -4.04 -15.79 -7.81
CA HIS A 328 -4.19 -16.35 -6.44
C HIS A 328 -3.87 -17.85 -6.38
N THR A 329 -4.39 -18.63 -7.33
CA THR A 329 -4.16 -20.09 -7.40
C THR A 329 -2.69 -20.45 -7.64
N ARG A 330 -1.93 -19.60 -8.34
CA ARG A 330 -0.50 -19.80 -8.54
C ARG A 330 0.30 -19.37 -7.32
N ALA A 331 -0.14 -18.32 -6.61
CA ALA A 331 0.47 -17.87 -5.37
C ALA A 331 0.39 -18.96 -4.28
N GLN A 332 -0.76 -19.64 -4.16
CA GLN A 332 -0.97 -20.70 -3.18
C GLN A 332 0.05 -21.85 -3.29
N ARG A 333 0.52 -22.17 -4.50
CA ARG A 333 1.56 -23.20 -4.71
C ARG A 333 2.92 -22.85 -4.08
N TRP A 334 3.12 -21.58 -3.71
CA TRP A 334 4.32 -21.11 -3.03
C TRP A 334 4.18 -21.12 -1.51
N PHE A 335 2.99 -21.38 -0.96
CA PHE A 335 2.79 -21.43 0.49
C PHE A 335 3.59 -22.57 1.12
N GLU A 336 3.64 -23.73 0.46
CA GLU A 336 4.44 -24.88 0.90
C GLU A 336 5.96 -24.61 0.92
N ALA A 337 6.42 -23.57 0.22
CA ALA A 337 7.82 -23.15 0.25
C ALA A 337 8.16 -22.24 1.45
N VAL A 338 7.14 -21.81 2.21
CA VAL A 338 7.28 -21.07 3.45
C VAL A 338 7.18 -22.07 4.61
N PRO A 339 8.11 -22.04 5.59
CA PRO A 339 8.00 -22.89 6.77
C PRO A 339 6.77 -22.56 7.62
N GLU A 340 6.13 -23.57 8.21
CA GLU A 340 4.89 -23.41 8.99
C GLU A 340 5.08 -22.44 10.18
N GLU A 341 6.27 -22.42 10.80
CA GLU A 341 6.60 -21.48 11.87
C GLU A 341 6.52 -20.00 11.45
N SER A 342 6.52 -19.73 10.14
CA SER A 342 6.44 -18.39 9.56
C SER A 342 5.06 -18.09 8.97
N HIS A 343 4.09 -19.01 9.09
CA HIS A 343 2.75 -18.83 8.53
C HIS A 343 1.96 -17.72 9.21
N GLU A 344 2.24 -17.40 10.47
CA GLU A 344 1.68 -16.21 11.13
C GLU A 344 2.08 -14.91 10.42
N ALA A 345 3.36 -14.79 10.06
CA ALA A 345 3.85 -13.63 9.32
C ALA A 345 3.29 -13.62 7.89
N LEU A 346 3.17 -14.80 7.26
CA LEU A 346 2.55 -14.94 5.94
C LEU A 346 1.06 -14.58 5.97
N ALA A 347 0.30 -15.01 6.98
CA ALA A 347 -1.12 -14.70 7.12
C ALA A 347 -1.33 -13.18 7.19
N ARG A 348 -0.56 -12.47 8.02
CA ARG A 348 -0.60 -11.00 8.08
C ARG A 348 -0.21 -10.37 6.75
N PHE A 349 0.76 -10.93 6.04
CA PHE A 349 1.12 -10.44 4.70
C PHE A 349 -0.02 -10.63 3.69
N LEU A 350 -0.69 -11.78 3.71
CA LEU A 350 -1.83 -12.10 2.83
C LEU A 350 -3.05 -11.23 3.15
N GLU A 351 -3.34 -11.05 4.44
CA GLU A 351 -4.37 -10.16 4.96
C GLU A 351 -4.22 -8.73 4.44
N ARG A 352 -3.00 -8.16 4.55
CA ARG A 352 -2.69 -6.82 4.00
C ARG A 352 -2.88 -6.69 2.50
N ARG A 353 -2.99 -7.81 1.77
CA ARG A 353 -3.20 -7.86 0.31
C ARG A 353 -4.64 -8.18 -0.07
N GLY A 354 -5.55 -8.21 0.90
CA GLY A 354 -6.97 -8.43 0.65
C GLY A 354 -7.31 -9.86 0.32
N VAL A 355 -6.51 -10.82 0.78
CA VAL A 355 -6.80 -12.25 0.63
C VAL A 355 -6.89 -12.95 1.99
N PRO A 356 -7.80 -12.49 2.89
CA PRO A 356 -7.97 -13.06 4.22
C PRO A 356 -8.42 -14.53 4.16
N ASP A 357 -9.16 -14.93 3.12
CA ASP A 357 -9.55 -16.32 2.88
C ASP A 357 -8.33 -17.24 2.72
N LEU A 358 -7.34 -16.78 1.95
CA LEU A 358 -6.10 -17.54 1.77
C LEU A 358 -5.27 -17.54 3.06
N ALA A 359 -5.28 -16.42 3.80
CA ALA A 359 -4.60 -16.31 5.08
C ALA A 359 -5.16 -17.31 6.11
N ALA A 360 -6.46 -17.34 6.33
CA ALA A 360 -7.11 -18.19 7.34
C ALA A 360 -7.02 -19.70 7.05
N ASN A 361 -6.66 -20.06 5.81
CA ASN A 361 -6.48 -21.45 5.37
C ASN A 361 -5.04 -21.93 5.43
N LEU A 362 -4.09 -21.10 5.88
CA LEU A 362 -2.71 -21.56 6.09
C LEU A 362 -2.66 -22.59 7.23
N PRO A 363 -1.90 -23.69 7.06
CA PRO A 363 -1.63 -24.62 8.15
C PRO A 363 -0.71 -23.96 9.20
N GLY A 364 -0.67 -24.48 10.43
CA GLY A 364 0.25 -24.00 11.46
C GLY A 364 -0.08 -22.63 12.06
N LEU A 365 -1.21 -22.02 11.70
CA LEU A 365 -1.70 -20.82 12.37
C LEU A 365 -2.15 -21.10 13.80
N SER A 366 -1.92 -20.13 14.68
CA SER A 366 -2.51 -20.10 16.00
C SER A 366 -4.04 -19.98 15.90
N LEU A 367 -4.72 -20.62 16.85
CA LEU A 367 -6.18 -20.55 16.95
C LEU A 367 -6.65 -19.09 17.14
N GLU A 368 -5.84 -18.27 17.80
CA GLU A 368 -6.08 -16.84 17.95
C GLU A 368 -6.18 -16.12 16.61
N THR A 369 -5.17 -16.29 15.75
CA THR A 369 -5.14 -15.68 14.42
C THR A 369 -6.30 -16.18 13.54
N ILE A 370 -6.64 -17.46 13.63
CA ILE A 370 -7.79 -18.02 12.89
C ILE A 370 -9.09 -17.35 13.33
N ILE A 371 -9.35 -17.26 14.64
CA ILE A 371 -10.58 -16.64 15.17
C ILE A 371 -10.63 -15.15 14.78
N ASP A 372 -9.52 -14.44 14.96
CA ASP A 372 -9.43 -13.02 14.65
C ASP A 372 -9.70 -12.72 13.16
N LEU A 373 -9.02 -13.43 12.25
CA LEU A 373 -9.28 -13.31 10.81
C LEU A 373 -10.73 -13.68 10.46
N SER A 374 -11.26 -14.76 11.02
CA SER A 374 -12.62 -15.20 10.72
C SER A 374 -13.68 -14.19 11.16
N ILE A 375 -13.55 -13.60 12.34
CA ILE A 375 -14.51 -12.60 12.83
C ILE A 375 -14.39 -11.32 12.00
N ARG A 376 -13.16 -10.82 11.78
CA ARG A 376 -12.93 -9.54 11.08
C ARG A 376 -13.39 -9.57 9.62
N TYR A 377 -13.20 -10.69 8.93
CA TYR A 377 -13.50 -10.83 7.51
C TYR A 377 -14.75 -11.64 7.18
N GLY A 378 -15.57 -12.01 8.17
CA GLY A 378 -16.84 -12.68 7.89
C GLY A 378 -16.75 -14.18 7.61
N LEU A 379 -15.63 -14.83 7.91
CA LEU A 379 -15.34 -16.22 7.50
C LEU A 379 -16.00 -17.24 8.44
N THR A 380 -17.33 -17.24 8.44
CA THR A 380 -18.16 -18.00 9.38
C THR A 380 -17.90 -19.50 9.29
N GLU A 381 -17.82 -20.06 8.08
CA GLU A 381 -17.56 -21.50 7.89
C GLU A 381 -16.19 -21.93 8.47
N ARG A 382 -15.17 -21.07 8.31
CA ARG A 382 -13.85 -21.33 8.85
C ARG A 382 -13.84 -21.30 10.38
N LEU A 383 -14.59 -20.37 10.97
CA LEU A 383 -14.77 -20.26 12.42
C LEU A 383 -15.50 -21.49 12.98
N GLU A 384 -16.55 -21.96 12.30
CA GLU A 384 -17.27 -23.19 12.66
C GLU A 384 -16.32 -24.39 12.69
N LEU A 385 -15.54 -24.57 11.63
CA LEU A 385 -14.55 -25.64 11.55
C LEU A 385 -13.50 -25.54 12.67
N ALA A 386 -13.05 -24.34 13.02
CA ALA A 386 -12.09 -24.14 14.10
C ALA A 386 -12.67 -24.54 15.47
N ILE A 387 -13.93 -24.16 15.73
CA ILE A 387 -14.66 -24.55 16.95
C ILE A 387 -14.82 -26.07 17.02
N GLU A 388 -15.22 -26.71 15.92
CA GLU A 388 -15.43 -28.16 15.88
C GLU A 388 -14.12 -28.96 16.01
N THR A 389 -13.03 -28.43 15.47
CA THR A 389 -11.72 -29.11 15.48
C THR A 389 -11.03 -28.98 16.84
N HIS A 390 -11.07 -27.79 17.44
CA HIS A 390 -10.30 -27.48 18.65
C HIS A 390 -11.11 -27.62 19.94
N GLY A 391 -12.44 -27.47 19.87
CA GLY A 391 -13.34 -27.51 21.01
C GLY A 391 -13.25 -26.28 21.92
N VAL A 392 -14.19 -26.17 22.85
CA VAL A 392 -14.29 -25.01 23.77
C VAL A 392 -13.12 -24.92 24.75
N GLU A 393 -12.58 -26.05 25.21
CA GLU A 393 -11.49 -26.08 26.21
C GLU A 393 -10.23 -25.36 25.70
N THR A 394 -9.83 -25.62 24.46
CA THR A 394 -8.65 -24.98 23.87
C THR A 394 -8.90 -23.50 23.55
N MET A 395 -10.12 -23.12 23.20
CA MET A 395 -10.50 -21.71 23.01
C MET A 395 -10.41 -20.91 24.32
N GLN A 396 -10.75 -21.51 25.47
CA GLN A 396 -10.52 -20.88 26.79
C GLN A 396 -9.03 -20.65 27.05
N MET A 397 -8.15 -21.54 26.57
CA MET A 397 -6.71 -21.35 26.74
C MET A 397 -6.15 -20.19 25.90
N VAL A 398 -6.73 -19.93 24.73
CA VAL A 398 -6.38 -18.77 23.88
C VAL A 398 -6.72 -17.45 24.59
N ASP A 399 -7.87 -17.40 25.26
CA ASP A 399 -8.34 -16.26 26.04
C ASP A 399 -7.32 -15.82 27.13
N MET A 400 -6.53 -16.77 27.63
CA MET A 400 -5.52 -16.54 28.67
C MET A 400 -4.15 -16.08 28.13
N GLY A 401 -3.93 -16.10 26.80
CA GLY A 401 -2.63 -15.84 26.16
C GLY A 401 -2.31 -14.36 25.88
N ARG A 402 -3.33 -13.51 25.69
CA ARG A 402 -3.13 -12.05 25.63
C ARG A 402 -3.27 -11.50 27.04
N GLY A 403 -2.22 -10.83 27.53
CA GLY A 403 -2.14 -10.17 28.84
C GLY A 403 -3.14 -9.02 29.08
N LEU A 404 -4.42 -9.18 28.71
CA LEU A 404 -5.55 -8.41 29.22
C LEU A 404 -5.92 -8.88 30.64
N SER A 405 -4.92 -9.15 31.48
CA SER A 405 -5.04 -9.36 32.93
C SER A 405 -5.38 -8.05 33.67
N GLY A 406 -6.13 -7.16 33.03
CA GLY A 406 -6.76 -6.00 33.64
C GLY A 406 -8.24 -6.28 33.83
N ASN A 407 -8.61 -6.94 34.94
CA ASN A 407 -9.92 -6.94 35.63
C ASN A 407 -11.24 -6.84 34.82
N GLY A 408 -11.28 -7.19 33.52
CA GLY A 408 -12.46 -7.00 32.68
C GLY A 408 -12.30 -7.41 31.21
N GLY A 409 -11.32 -8.24 30.86
CA GLY A 409 -11.21 -8.80 29.51
C GLY A 409 -12.43 -9.66 29.19
N HIS A 410 -13.12 -9.36 28.09
CA HIS A 410 -14.24 -10.18 27.61
C HIS A 410 -13.70 -11.49 27.04
N SER A 411 -14.27 -12.62 27.48
CA SER A 411 -13.88 -13.95 27.02
C SER A 411 -14.02 -14.09 25.51
N VAL A 412 -12.97 -14.61 24.84
CA VAL A 412 -12.97 -14.92 23.40
C VAL A 412 -14.19 -15.76 23.01
N ILE A 413 -14.59 -16.71 23.85
CA ILE A 413 -15.77 -17.56 23.60
C ILE A 413 -17.06 -16.74 23.57
N VAL A 414 -17.19 -15.76 24.47
CA VAL A 414 -18.34 -14.84 24.48
C VAL A 414 -18.35 -13.98 23.22
N CYS A 415 -17.20 -13.47 22.79
CA CYS A 415 -17.07 -12.69 21.55
C CYS A 415 -17.43 -13.51 20.31
N VAL A 416 -16.91 -14.73 20.21
CA VAL A 416 -17.24 -15.69 19.14
C VAL A 416 -18.72 -16.02 19.15
N GLY A 417 -19.29 -16.29 20.33
CA GLY A 417 -20.72 -16.59 20.47
C GLY A 417 -21.61 -15.43 20.04
N ALA A 418 -21.28 -14.20 20.45
CA ALA A 418 -22.00 -13.00 20.02
C ALA A 418 -21.96 -12.81 18.49
N TYR A 419 -20.78 -12.99 17.89
CA TYR A 419 -20.60 -12.93 16.44
C TYR A 419 -21.45 -14.00 15.72
N LEU A 420 -21.41 -15.25 16.17
CA LEU A 420 -22.17 -16.35 15.59
C LEU A 420 -23.68 -16.14 15.68
N LEU A 421 -24.18 -15.54 16.77
CA LEU A 421 -25.59 -15.14 16.87
C LEU A 421 -25.96 -14.09 15.82
N GLY A 422 -25.09 -13.10 15.60
CA GLY A 422 -25.27 -12.12 14.53
C GLY A 422 -25.34 -12.76 13.13
N GLN A 423 -24.63 -13.87 12.92
CA GLN A 423 -24.66 -14.67 11.70
C GLN A 423 -25.80 -15.71 11.66
N GLY A 424 -26.72 -15.70 12.64
CA GLY A 424 -27.85 -16.64 12.69
C GLY A 424 -27.50 -18.07 13.12
N LYS A 425 -26.30 -18.31 13.64
CA LYS A 425 -25.80 -19.64 14.05
C LYS A 425 -26.17 -19.99 15.49
N ALA A 426 -27.43 -19.81 15.87
CA ALA A 426 -27.91 -19.99 17.24
C ALA A 426 -27.69 -21.42 17.80
N GLU A 427 -27.80 -22.44 16.95
CA GLU A 427 -27.57 -23.84 17.36
C GLU A 427 -26.12 -24.09 17.78
N LEU A 428 -25.15 -23.49 17.06
CA LEU A 428 -23.74 -23.62 17.42
C LEU A 428 -23.45 -22.93 18.75
N VAL A 429 -24.04 -21.75 18.98
CA VAL A 429 -23.90 -21.01 20.25
C VAL A 429 -24.53 -21.77 21.41
N ARG A 430 -25.64 -22.46 21.19
CA ARG A 430 -26.26 -23.37 22.17
C ARG A 430 -25.32 -24.54 22.52
N ARG A 431 -24.65 -25.11 21.53
CA ARG A 431 -23.65 -26.17 21.72
C ARG A 431 -22.45 -25.65 22.50
N LEU A 432 -21.88 -24.51 22.10
CA LEU A 432 -20.79 -23.81 22.81
C LEU A 432 -21.14 -23.59 24.28
N ALA A 433 -22.31 -23.02 24.58
CA ALA A 433 -22.76 -22.79 25.95
C ALA A 433 -22.90 -24.10 26.75
N THR A 434 -23.32 -25.18 26.09
CA THR A 434 -23.44 -26.50 26.73
C THR A 434 -22.08 -27.10 27.06
N GLU A 435 -21.12 -26.98 26.16
CA GLU A 435 -19.74 -27.43 26.36
C GLU A 435 -19.03 -26.61 27.46
N CYS A 436 -19.23 -25.29 27.48
CA CYS A 436 -18.71 -24.41 28.53
C CYS A 436 -19.15 -24.84 29.95
N MET A 437 -20.38 -25.35 30.11
CA MET A 437 -20.88 -25.79 31.43
C MET A 437 -20.08 -26.97 32.04
N VAL A 438 -19.36 -27.72 31.20
CA VAL A 438 -18.52 -28.85 31.63
C VAL A 438 -17.18 -28.37 32.20
N LEU A 439 -16.73 -27.16 31.84
CA LEU A 439 -15.42 -26.58 32.18
C LEU A 439 -15.39 -25.87 33.55
N GLY A 440 -16.16 -26.37 34.52
CA GLY A 440 -16.18 -25.85 35.89
C GLY A 440 -16.86 -24.48 36.03
N GLU A 441 -16.45 -23.69 37.03
CA GLU A 441 -17.12 -22.43 37.38
C GLU A 441 -16.90 -21.33 36.34
N ALA A 442 -15.69 -21.20 35.79
CA ALA A 442 -15.37 -20.20 34.77
C ALA A 442 -16.21 -20.44 33.51
N GLY A 443 -16.23 -21.69 33.00
CA GLY A 443 -17.07 -22.05 31.87
C GLY A 443 -18.57 -21.89 32.13
N ARG A 444 -19.05 -22.08 33.37
CA ARG A 444 -20.45 -21.77 33.72
C ARG A 444 -20.79 -20.29 33.65
N ARG A 445 -19.86 -19.39 33.97
CA ARG A 445 -20.05 -17.94 33.81
C ARG A 445 -20.16 -17.58 32.32
N GLU A 446 -19.29 -18.12 31.48
CA GLU A 446 -19.35 -17.93 30.03
C GLU A 446 -20.64 -18.50 29.44
N ALA A 447 -21.02 -19.73 29.82
CA ALA A 447 -22.27 -20.37 29.41
C ALA A 447 -23.49 -19.51 29.80
N PHE A 448 -23.46 -18.91 30.98
CA PHE A 448 -24.51 -18.00 31.44
C PHE A 448 -24.60 -16.75 30.57
N VAL A 449 -23.47 -16.11 30.24
CA VAL A 449 -23.43 -14.94 29.36
C VAL A 449 -23.91 -15.29 27.96
N LEU A 450 -23.42 -16.39 27.37
CA LEU A 450 -23.88 -16.88 26.06
C LEU A 450 -25.38 -17.18 26.05
N ALA A 451 -25.90 -17.82 27.10
CA ALA A 451 -27.33 -18.07 27.23
C ALA A 451 -28.13 -16.77 27.39
N GLY A 452 -27.56 -15.74 28.04
CA GLY A 452 -28.12 -14.39 28.08
C GLY A 452 -28.24 -13.77 26.70
N LEU A 453 -27.18 -13.84 25.89
CA LEU A 453 -27.20 -13.35 24.49
C LEU A 453 -28.23 -14.12 23.64
N LEU A 454 -28.36 -15.43 23.84
CA LEU A 454 -29.35 -16.27 23.18
C LEU A 454 -30.79 -15.88 23.49
N LEU A 455 -31.10 -15.17 24.59
CA LEU A 455 -32.48 -14.74 24.90
C LEU A 455 -33.10 -13.88 23.79
N ALA A 456 -32.27 -13.12 23.08
CA ALA A 456 -32.72 -12.25 21.98
C ALA A 456 -33.16 -13.04 20.73
N VAL A 457 -32.67 -14.27 20.57
CA VAL A 457 -32.91 -15.09 19.37
C VAL A 457 -33.83 -16.28 19.68
N ASP A 458 -33.63 -16.95 20.83
CA ASP A 458 -34.35 -18.14 21.26
C ASP A 458 -34.56 -18.16 22.79
N ALA A 459 -35.56 -17.42 23.24
CA ALA A 459 -35.89 -17.27 24.66
C ALA A 459 -36.17 -18.58 25.43
N PRO A 460 -36.93 -19.57 24.91
CA PRO A 460 -37.23 -20.78 25.68
C PRO A 460 -35.98 -21.63 25.96
N ASP A 461 -35.09 -21.81 24.97
CA ASP A 461 -33.88 -22.60 25.16
C ASP A 461 -32.81 -21.85 25.94
N ALA A 462 -32.67 -20.54 25.73
CA ALA A 462 -31.85 -19.67 26.57
C ALA A 462 -32.22 -19.77 28.05
N ARG A 463 -33.53 -19.71 28.39
CA ARG A 463 -34.00 -19.87 29.79
C ARG A 463 -33.65 -21.25 30.37
N ARG A 464 -33.64 -22.31 29.57
CA ARG A 464 -33.23 -23.66 30.00
C ARG A 464 -31.73 -23.70 30.30
N LEU A 465 -30.91 -23.11 29.42
CA LEU A 465 -29.46 -23.02 29.61
C LEU A 465 -29.10 -22.18 30.84
N ILE A 466 -29.73 -21.01 31.01
CA ILE A 466 -29.56 -20.16 32.20
C ILE A 466 -29.85 -20.97 33.48
N LYS A 467 -30.99 -21.68 33.54
CA LYS A 467 -31.34 -22.51 34.70
C LYS A 467 -30.32 -23.62 34.97
N ARG A 468 -29.69 -24.18 33.93
CA ARG A 468 -28.66 -25.23 34.06
C ARG A 468 -27.32 -24.67 34.52
N ALA A 469 -26.87 -23.55 33.93
CA ALA A 469 -25.64 -22.87 34.34
C ALA A 469 -25.72 -22.45 35.82
N VAL A 470 -26.91 -21.99 36.23
CA VAL A 470 -27.28 -21.61 37.59
C VAL A 470 -27.70 -22.84 38.43
N LYS A 471 -27.36 -24.09 38.12
CA LYS A 471 -27.65 -25.21 39.06
C LYS A 471 -26.35 -25.96 39.37
N PRO A 472 -25.87 -26.01 40.63
CA PRO A 472 -24.63 -26.69 40.95
C PRO A 472 -24.72 -28.18 40.57
N PRO A 473 -23.63 -28.77 40.03
CA PRO A 473 -23.62 -30.18 39.69
C PRO A 473 -23.56 -30.99 41.00
N GLY A 474 -24.71 -31.43 41.52
CA GLY A 474 -24.76 -32.28 42.71
C GLY A 474 -25.93 -32.04 43.69
N GLY A 475 -26.77 -31.02 43.49
CA GLY A 475 -27.67 -30.58 44.58
C GLY A 475 -26.90 -29.77 45.62
N ALA A 476 -27.60 -29.06 46.50
CA ALA A 476 -27.05 -28.02 47.37
C ALA A 476 -25.70 -28.43 48.00
N VAL A 477 -24.60 -27.84 47.50
CA VAL A 477 -23.30 -27.93 48.15
C VAL A 477 -23.38 -26.96 49.31
N THR A 478 -23.63 -27.49 50.50
CA THR A 478 -23.47 -26.75 51.72
C THR A 478 -21.99 -26.76 52.12
N ASP A 479 -21.50 -25.65 52.67
CA ASP A 479 -20.20 -25.58 53.32
C ASP A 479 -20.13 -26.62 54.47
N ALA A 480 -18.95 -26.91 55.01
CA ALA A 480 -18.73 -27.68 56.23
C ALA A 480 -19.63 -27.20 57.41
N ASP A 481 -20.02 -25.92 57.40
CA ASP A 481 -20.95 -25.31 58.37
C ASP A 481 -22.43 -25.39 57.98
N ASN A 482 -22.78 -26.20 56.97
CA ASN A 482 -24.12 -26.37 56.43
C ASN A 482 -24.77 -25.07 55.88
N GLN A 483 -23.98 -24.02 55.69
CA GLN A 483 -24.40 -22.78 55.04
C GLN A 483 -24.47 -23.01 53.52
N PRO A 484 -25.51 -22.50 52.83
CA PRO A 484 -25.52 -22.52 51.37
C PRO A 484 -24.29 -21.73 50.89
N LEU A 485 -23.36 -22.39 50.17
CA LEU A 485 -22.20 -21.72 49.61
C LEU A 485 -22.66 -20.46 48.88
N GLN A 486 -22.22 -19.30 49.38
CA GLN A 486 -22.54 -18.02 48.79
C GLN A 486 -22.00 -18.01 47.37
N TRP A 487 -22.93 -17.95 46.43
CA TRP A 487 -22.64 -18.28 45.04
C TRP A 487 -21.85 -17.14 44.39
N PRO A 488 -20.65 -17.39 43.83
CA PRO A 488 -19.89 -16.35 43.14
C PRO A 488 -20.61 -15.84 41.88
N VAL A 489 -21.37 -16.71 41.22
CA VAL A 489 -22.26 -16.32 40.11
C VAL A 489 -23.46 -15.53 40.62
N GLY A 490 -23.85 -15.69 41.88
CA GLY A 490 -24.91 -14.91 42.50
C GLY A 490 -24.53 -13.45 42.77
N GLU A 491 -23.24 -13.12 42.88
CA GLU A 491 -22.74 -11.74 42.78
C GLU A 491 -22.76 -11.27 41.32
N PHE A 492 -22.18 -12.04 40.38
CA PHE A 492 -22.18 -11.68 38.95
C PHE A 492 -23.59 -11.43 38.38
N VAL A 493 -24.56 -12.30 38.72
CA VAL A 493 -25.99 -12.18 38.38
C VAL A 493 -26.63 -10.99 39.08
N ARG A 494 -26.26 -10.69 40.34
CA ARG A 494 -26.72 -9.48 41.02
C ARG A 494 -26.17 -8.22 40.35
N ASP A 495 -24.92 -8.24 39.91
CA ASP A 495 -24.24 -7.09 39.32
C ASP A 495 -24.68 -6.80 37.87
N HIS A 496 -25.23 -7.80 37.16
CA HIS A 496 -25.58 -7.68 35.73
C HIS A 496 -27.08 -7.82 35.42
N LEU A 497 -27.92 -8.31 36.35
CA LEU A 497 -29.38 -8.48 36.12
C LEU A 497 -30.28 -7.76 37.13
N LEU A 498 -29.74 -7.29 38.26
CA LEU A 498 -30.46 -6.44 39.24
C LEU A 498 -29.88 -5.03 39.17
#